data_AF-A0A0G0JH60-F1
#
_entry.id   AF-A0A0G0JH60-F1
#
_cell.length_a   1.000
_cell.length_b   1.000
_cell.length_c   1.000
_cell.angle_alpha   90.00
_cell.angle_beta   90.00
_cell.angle_gamma   90.00
#
_symmetry.space_group_name_H-M   'P 1'
#
loop_
_entity.id
_entity.type
_entity.pdbx_description
1 polymer ?
#
loop_
_entity_poly.entity_id
_entity_poly.type
_entity_poly.pdbx_seq_one_letter_code
_entity_poly.pdbx_strand_id
1 'polypeptide(L)'
;MNIMALYHLYRPQKFSDVVAQEHIIKTITNQIATEKVAHAYLFSGSRGTGKTTTARLLAKALNCQNRKGKDFEPCNTCSSCEEISSARSIDVIEIDAASHTGVDNVRENIIDSAQFRPSNSKYKIFIIDEAHMLSTAAFNALLKTLEEPPEYVIFILATTEMHKLPETIISRCQRFDFHKLDFAQSKKFLEKIAKEEGIKIDREVIERIIIKSEGAARDAISLLDQLISTGEKNIDSKIASLVLPITSTEKSLEMLEYLVNKDVKNSITLLNNLVESGINLLQYSHEIIELLHLCLIYKANKQITASNLNLDEKTIKEIRKIAEQINDLEIINLLDILISRRQQIKNAPLPQLPLEMGIFAWCQNNMTHETNSMNPGTDNKKQITDNIKKDTFDTEPIKKTISERVTEKVKELVNKTVLSKEDALEHWPKFLQAVEKQFPSLSFILKMAEFKETKNNNFIIAVGYSFHREKIMEKNCQHNLEEILENIYQTKIHLEPIVVENNNLNATADNELIDLASSIGGEIVN
;
A
#
# COMPACT_ATOMS: atom_id res chain seq x y z
N MET A 1 -30.06 -19.39 14.67
CA MET A 1 -30.45 -18.15 13.96
C MET A 1 -29.31 -17.77 13.05
N ASN A 2 -29.56 -17.54 11.77
CA ASN A 2 -28.52 -17.13 10.84
C ASN A 2 -28.18 -15.67 11.17
N ILE A 3 -27.12 -15.43 11.94
CA ILE A 3 -26.70 -14.09 12.36
C ILE A 3 -26.07 -13.43 11.12
N MET A 4 -26.89 -12.77 10.30
CA MET A 4 -26.40 -11.90 9.25
C MET A 4 -25.82 -10.64 9.89
N ALA A 5 -24.62 -10.24 9.46
CA ALA A 5 -24.01 -9.00 9.86
C ALA A 5 -24.91 -7.80 9.50
N LEU A 6 -24.90 -6.76 10.34
CA LEU A 6 -25.78 -5.60 10.21
C LEU A 6 -25.58 -4.86 8.88
N TYR A 7 -24.37 -4.85 8.34
CA TYR A 7 -24.12 -4.19 7.04
C TYR A 7 -24.81 -4.91 5.87
N HIS A 8 -25.17 -6.19 6.00
CA HIS A 8 -26.02 -6.89 5.03
C HIS A 8 -27.50 -6.55 5.24
N LEU A 9 -27.95 -6.49 6.49
CA LEU A 9 -29.33 -6.19 6.85
C LEU A 9 -29.73 -4.76 6.43
N TYR A 10 -28.88 -3.79 6.73
CA TYR A 10 -29.10 -2.37 6.45
C TYR A 10 -28.61 -1.94 5.07
N ARG A 11 -28.27 -2.88 4.19
CA ARG A 11 -27.91 -2.55 2.80
C ARG A 11 -29.15 -2.00 2.09
N PRO A 12 -29.11 -0.75 1.57
CA PRO A 12 -30.22 -0.14 0.84
C PRO A 12 -30.89 -1.08 -0.17
N GLN A 13 -32.21 -1.22 -0.08
CA GLN A 13 -33.02 -2.01 -1.02
C GLN A 13 -33.82 -1.14 -1.99
N LYS A 14 -33.93 0.15 -1.71
CA LYS A 14 -34.52 1.18 -2.56
C LYS A 14 -33.56 2.35 -2.72
N PHE A 15 -33.77 3.16 -3.76
CA PHE A 15 -33.02 4.40 -3.94
C PHE A 15 -33.27 5.39 -2.81
N SER A 16 -34.49 5.41 -2.26
CA SER A 16 -34.85 6.19 -1.07
C SER A 16 -34.03 5.87 0.19
N ASP A 17 -33.44 4.68 0.27
CA ASP A 17 -32.69 4.22 1.43
C ASP A 17 -31.20 4.61 1.35
N VAL A 18 -30.73 5.09 0.19
CA VAL A 18 -29.35 5.51 -0.01
C VAL A 18 -29.11 6.86 0.65
N VAL A 19 -28.10 6.94 1.51
CA VAL A 19 -27.77 8.14 2.29
C VAL A 19 -26.71 8.99 1.57
N ALA A 20 -26.81 10.31 1.71
CA ALA A 20 -25.85 11.34 1.28
C ALA A 20 -25.63 11.53 -0.24
N GLN A 21 -25.99 10.57 -1.09
CA GLN A 21 -25.72 10.61 -2.54
C GLN A 21 -26.85 11.27 -3.36
N GLU A 22 -27.48 12.33 -2.85
CA GLU A 22 -28.74 12.89 -3.39
C GLU A 22 -28.68 13.23 -4.89
N HIS A 23 -27.61 13.91 -5.32
CA HIS A 23 -27.42 14.29 -6.73
C HIS A 23 -27.26 13.08 -7.66
N ILE A 24 -26.52 12.05 -7.21
CA ILE A 24 -26.30 10.81 -7.97
C ILE A 24 -27.62 10.07 -8.11
N ILE A 25 -28.31 9.85 -6.99
CA ILE A 25 -29.59 9.13 -6.97
C ILE A 25 -30.64 9.85 -7.79
N LYS A 26 -30.76 11.17 -7.68
CA LYS A 26 -31.69 11.96 -8.48
C LYS A 26 -31.43 11.84 -9.98
N THR A 27 -30.16 11.81 -10.39
CA THR A 27 -29.81 11.67 -11.81
C THR A 27 -30.15 10.28 -12.32
N ILE A 28 -29.76 9.23 -11.60
CA ILE A 28 -30.03 7.84 -11.97
C ILE A 28 -31.55 7.56 -12.03
N THR A 29 -32.30 7.99 -11.00
CA THR A 29 -33.75 7.79 -10.96
C THR A 29 -34.48 8.53 -12.09
N ASN A 30 -34.02 9.74 -12.46
CA ASN A 30 -34.55 10.45 -13.63
C ASN A 30 -34.26 9.71 -14.94
N GLN A 31 -33.06 9.15 -15.12
CA GLN A 31 -32.74 8.35 -16.31
C GLN A 31 -33.61 7.11 -16.43
N ILE A 32 -33.85 6.44 -15.30
CA ILE A 32 -34.74 5.29 -15.24
C ILE A 32 -36.17 5.69 -15.62
N ALA A 33 -36.70 6.76 -15.00
CA ALA A 33 -38.07 7.22 -15.21
C ALA A 33 -38.33 7.76 -16.63
N THR A 34 -37.28 8.26 -17.30
CA THR A 34 -37.35 8.78 -18.68
C THR A 34 -36.91 7.77 -19.73
N GLU A 35 -36.51 6.56 -19.33
CA GLU A 35 -35.95 5.51 -20.18
C GLU A 35 -34.70 5.94 -20.98
N LYS A 36 -33.99 6.97 -20.49
CA LYS A 36 -32.74 7.48 -21.08
C LYS A 36 -31.53 6.99 -20.29
N VAL A 37 -31.36 5.67 -20.26
CA VAL A 37 -30.28 5.00 -19.53
C VAL A 37 -29.01 4.97 -20.38
N ALA A 38 -27.85 5.15 -19.75
CA ALA A 38 -26.57 5.02 -20.41
C ALA A 38 -26.20 3.54 -20.60
N HIS A 39 -25.38 3.24 -21.61
CA HIS A 39 -24.84 1.90 -21.81
C HIS A 39 -23.70 1.59 -20.84
N ALA A 40 -23.03 2.60 -20.28
CA ALA A 40 -21.94 2.44 -19.34
C ALA A 40 -21.97 3.49 -18.22
N TYR A 41 -21.83 3.03 -16.98
CA TYR A 41 -21.78 3.81 -15.75
C TYR A 41 -20.44 3.61 -15.06
N LEU A 42 -19.81 4.69 -14.59
CA LEU A 42 -18.60 4.65 -13.75
C LEU A 42 -18.90 5.23 -12.38
N PHE A 43 -18.95 4.38 -11.37
CA PHE A 43 -19.13 4.76 -9.97
C PHE A 43 -17.77 4.82 -9.27
N SER A 44 -17.37 6.00 -8.85
CA SER A 44 -16.07 6.23 -8.21
C SER A 44 -16.25 6.80 -6.81
N GLY A 45 -15.32 6.51 -5.90
CA GLY A 45 -15.31 7.06 -4.56
C GLY A 45 -14.71 6.11 -3.55
N SER A 46 -14.50 6.57 -2.32
CA SER A 46 -13.89 5.74 -1.27
C SER A 46 -14.66 4.44 -1.01
N ARG A 47 -13.98 3.45 -0.40
CA ARG A 47 -14.65 2.22 0.03
C ARG A 47 -15.79 2.55 1.00
N GLY A 48 -16.87 1.77 0.94
CA GLY A 48 -17.98 1.89 1.89
C GLY A 48 -18.95 3.06 1.65
N THR A 49 -18.81 3.84 0.56
CA THR A 49 -19.73 4.96 0.21
C THR A 49 -21.01 4.54 -0.52
N GLY A 50 -21.15 3.25 -0.87
CA GLY A 50 -22.39 2.71 -1.46
C GLY A 50 -22.35 2.38 -2.95
N LYS A 51 -21.19 2.49 -3.63
CA LYS A 51 -21.03 2.21 -5.08
C LYS A 51 -21.70 0.91 -5.55
N THR A 52 -21.25 -0.24 -5.05
CA THR A 52 -21.75 -1.57 -5.43
C THR A 52 -23.23 -1.74 -5.06
N THR A 53 -23.67 -1.14 -3.95
CA THR A 53 -25.07 -1.17 -3.55
C THR A 53 -25.94 -0.42 -4.57
N THR A 54 -25.54 0.79 -4.96
CA THR A 54 -26.25 1.57 -5.98
C THR A 54 -26.21 0.88 -7.35
N ALA A 55 -25.12 0.19 -7.69
CA ALA A 55 -25.02 -0.62 -8.92
C ALA A 55 -26.08 -1.73 -8.95
N ARG A 56 -26.24 -2.45 -7.84
CA ARG A 56 -27.29 -3.48 -7.71
C ARG A 56 -28.69 -2.87 -7.72
N LEU A 57 -28.91 -1.71 -7.10
CA LEU A 57 -30.21 -1.02 -7.16
C LEU A 57 -30.56 -0.60 -8.58
N LEU A 58 -29.60 -0.06 -9.33
CA LEU A 58 -29.76 0.26 -10.75
C LEU A 58 -30.11 -0.99 -11.55
N ALA A 59 -29.36 -2.09 -11.39
CA ALA A 59 -29.64 -3.34 -12.07
C ALA A 59 -31.05 -3.89 -11.74
N LYS A 60 -31.43 -3.88 -10.46
CA LYS A 60 -32.77 -4.27 -10.00
C LYS A 60 -33.85 -3.40 -10.62
N ALA A 61 -33.67 -2.09 -10.62
CA ALA A 61 -34.66 -1.18 -11.18
C ALA A 61 -34.85 -1.43 -12.68
N LEU A 62 -33.76 -1.57 -13.44
CA LEU A 62 -33.78 -1.78 -14.89
C LEU A 62 -34.44 -3.10 -15.31
N ASN A 63 -34.22 -4.17 -14.54
CA ASN A 63 -34.75 -5.51 -14.83
C ASN A 63 -36.02 -5.87 -14.04
N CYS A 64 -36.55 -4.95 -13.22
CA CYS A 64 -37.76 -5.17 -12.44
C CYS A 64 -38.98 -5.41 -13.35
N GLN A 65 -39.61 -6.58 -13.21
CA GLN A 65 -40.78 -6.98 -14.00
C GLN A 65 -42.06 -6.22 -13.62
N ASN A 66 -42.16 -5.79 -12.36
CA ASN A 66 -43.35 -5.13 -11.80
C ASN A 66 -43.25 -3.59 -11.81
N ARG A 67 -42.20 -3.01 -12.41
CA ARG A 67 -42.02 -1.55 -12.45
C ARG A 67 -43.04 -0.94 -13.42
N LYS A 68 -43.81 0.05 -12.96
CA LYS A 68 -44.89 0.65 -13.76
C LYS A 68 -44.53 2.06 -14.25
N GLY A 69 -44.64 2.29 -15.56
CA GLY A 69 -44.55 3.62 -16.14
C GLY A 69 -43.25 4.36 -15.78
N LYS A 70 -43.38 5.57 -15.23
CA LYS A 70 -42.27 6.44 -14.82
C LYS A 70 -41.71 6.14 -13.43
N ASP A 71 -42.09 5.02 -12.82
CA ASP A 71 -41.52 4.60 -11.54
C ASP A 71 -40.03 4.24 -11.71
N PHE A 72 -39.24 4.51 -10.69
CA PHE A 72 -37.81 4.27 -10.65
C PHE A 72 -37.39 3.28 -9.56
N GLU A 73 -38.26 2.99 -8.60
CA GLU A 73 -37.93 2.08 -7.51
C GLU A 73 -38.08 0.60 -7.94
N PRO A 74 -37.15 -0.28 -7.54
CA PRO A 74 -37.35 -1.72 -7.70
C PRO A 74 -38.44 -2.22 -6.74
N CYS A 75 -39.27 -3.16 -7.20
CA CYS A 75 -40.38 -3.68 -6.40
C CYS A 75 -39.94 -4.61 -5.26
N ASN A 76 -38.72 -5.15 -5.31
CA ASN A 76 -38.14 -6.08 -4.33
C ASN A 76 -38.91 -7.39 -4.10
N THR A 77 -39.88 -7.71 -4.95
CA THR A 77 -40.80 -8.85 -4.78
C THR A 77 -40.98 -9.72 -6.04
N CYS A 78 -40.50 -9.26 -7.20
CA CYS A 78 -40.48 -10.08 -8.42
C CYS A 78 -39.23 -10.97 -8.47
N SER A 79 -39.29 -12.05 -9.26
CA SER A 79 -38.19 -13.03 -9.37
C SER A 79 -36.86 -12.37 -9.74
N SER A 80 -36.87 -11.45 -10.73
CA SER A 80 -35.66 -10.71 -11.11
C SER A 80 -35.06 -9.90 -9.95
N CYS A 81 -35.89 -9.21 -9.16
CA CYS A 81 -35.41 -8.45 -8.01
C CYS A 81 -34.80 -9.37 -6.92
N GLU A 82 -35.40 -10.53 -6.67
CA GLU A 82 -34.93 -11.51 -5.69
C GLU A 82 -33.64 -12.19 -6.15
N GLU A 83 -33.55 -12.58 -7.41
CA GLU A 83 -32.37 -13.18 -8.04
C GLU A 83 -31.18 -12.22 -8.01
N ILE A 84 -31.38 -10.94 -8.33
CA ILE A 84 -30.31 -9.93 -8.26
C ILE A 84 -29.90 -9.67 -6.80
N SER A 85 -30.86 -9.59 -5.87
CA SER A 85 -30.56 -9.36 -4.45
C SER A 85 -29.76 -10.51 -3.83
N SER A 86 -30.01 -11.74 -4.28
CA SER A 86 -29.30 -12.94 -3.86
C SER A 86 -28.05 -13.26 -4.69
N ALA A 87 -27.69 -12.39 -5.65
CA ALA A 87 -26.55 -12.55 -6.58
C ALA A 87 -26.59 -13.88 -7.37
N ARG A 88 -27.79 -14.31 -7.80
CA ARG A 88 -28.02 -15.53 -8.59
C ARG A 88 -28.62 -15.27 -9.97
N SER A 89 -28.77 -14.00 -10.33
CA SER A 89 -29.31 -13.60 -11.63
C SER A 89 -28.38 -14.03 -12.76
N ILE A 90 -28.95 -14.65 -13.80
CA ILE A 90 -28.22 -15.03 -15.02
C ILE A 90 -27.94 -13.79 -15.87
N ASP A 91 -28.85 -12.81 -15.85
CA ASP A 91 -28.79 -11.60 -16.67
C ASP A 91 -28.07 -10.44 -15.96
N VAL A 92 -27.66 -10.62 -14.70
CA VAL A 92 -26.88 -9.62 -13.96
C VAL A 92 -25.64 -10.30 -13.41
N ILE A 93 -24.52 -10.06 -14.07
CA ILE A 93 -23.25 -10.72 -13.79
C ILE A 93 -22.39 -9.74 -12.98
N GLU A 94 -22.15 -10.07 -11.71
CA GLU A 94 -21.29 -9.29 -10.82
C GLU A 94 -19.90 -9.94 -10.76
N ILE A 95 -18.88 -9.19 -11.13
CA ILE A 95 -17.49 -9.64 -11.18
C ILE A 95 -16.68 -8.75 -10.26
N ASP A 96 -16.00 -9.37 -9.30
CA ASP A 96 -14.98 -8.71 -8.50
C ASP A 96 -13.64 -8.75 -9.25
N ALA A 97 -13.23 -7.61 -9.80
CA ALA A 97 -12.00 -7.52 -10.56
C ALA A 97 -10.75 -7.78 -9.71
N ALA A 98 -10.81 -7.62 -8.38
CA ALA A 98 -9.71 -7.98 -7.50
C ALA A 98 -9.44 -9.50 -7.48
N SER A 99 -10.50 -10.29 -7.64
CA SER A 99 -10.44 -11.76 -7.69
C SER A 99 -10.27 -12.30 -9.13
N HIS A 100 -10.70 -11.54 -10.14
CA HIS A 100 -10.69 -11.92 -11.55
C HIS A 100 -10.01 -10.86 -12.43
N THR A 101 -8.70 -10.66 -12.24
CA THR A 101 -7.91 -9.58 -12.89
C THR A 101 -7.53 -9.86 -14.35
N GLY A 102 -7.51 -11.14 -14.75
CA GLY A 102 -6.99 -11.62 -16.03
C GLY A 102 -7.87 -11.32 -17.24
N VAL A 103 -7.24 -11.14 -18.41
CA VAL A 103 -7.90 -10.86 -19.70
C VAL A 103 -8.87 -11.96 -20.11
N ASP A 104 -8.51 -13.22 -19.85
CA ASP A 104 -9.30 -14.37 -20.27
C ASP A 104 -10.63 -14.41 -19.50
N ASN A 105 -10.62 -14.11 -18.19
CA ASN A 105 -11.86 -13.98 -17.41
C ASN A 105 -12.78 -12.91 -17.98
N VAL A 106 -12.24 -11.78 -18.42
CA VAL A 106 -13.03 -10.71 -19.03
C VAL A 106 -13.58 -11.12 -20.40
N ARG A 107 -12.79 -11.83 -21.21
CA ARG A 107 -13.27 -12.35 -22.50
C ARG A 107 -14.40 -13.35 -22.31
N GLU A 108 -14.18 -14.37 -21.50
CA GLU A 108 -15.12 -15.47 -21.31
C GLU A 108 -16.39 -15.04 -20.55
N ASN A 109 -16.23 -14.32 -19.43
CA ASN A 109 -17.37 -14.00 -18.56
C ASN A 109 -18.10 -12.71 -18.96
N ILE A 110 -17.45 -11.82 -19.72
CA ILE A 110 -18.05 -10.53 -20.08
C ILE A 110 -18.30 -10.45 -21.58
N ILE A 111 -17.24 -10.49 -22.39
CA ILE A 111 -17.34 -10.20 -23.83
C ILE A 111 -18.16 -11.27 -24.56
N ASP A 112 -17.87 -12.55 -24.32
CA ASP A 112 -18.61 -13.66 -24.94
C ASP A 112 -20.06 -13.69 -24.44
N SER A 113 -20.25 -13.48 -23.13
CA SER A 113 -21.57 -13.35 -22.54
C SER A 113 -22.37 -12.18 -23.12
N ALA A 114 -21.75 -11.04 -23.43
CA ALA A 114 -22.41 -9.85 -23.95
C ALA A 114 -22.99 -10.05 -25.37
N GLN A 115 -22.49 -11.04 -26.12
CA GLN A 115 -23.00 -11.36 -27.46
C GLN A 115 -24.40 -12.01 -27.44
N PHE A 116 -24.79 -12.57 -26.30
CA PHE A 116 -26.08 -13.24 -26.13
C PHE A 116 -27.11 -12.34 -25.46
N ARG A 117 -28.34 -12.35 -25.99
CA ARG A 117 -29.48 -11.64 -25.41
C ARG A 117 -29.78 -12.11 -23.98
N PRO A 118 -30.38 -11.25 -23.13
CA PRO A 118 -30.81 -11.65 -21.80
C PRO A 118 -31.88 -12.75 -21.90
N SER A 119 -31.92 -13.63 -20.90
CA SER A 119 -32.83 -14.79 -20.87
C SER A 119 -34.24 -14.39 -20.45
N ASN A 120 -34.38 -13.74 -19.29
CA ASN A 120 -35.67 -13.41 -18.67
C ASN A 120 -35.79 -11.92 -18.29
N SER A 121 -34.75 -11.12 -18.55
CA SER A 121 -34.66 -9.71 -18.18
C SER A 121 -34.67 -8.78 -19.39
N LYS A 122 -34.88 -7.48 -19.16
CA LYS A 122 -34.83 -6.46 -20.23
C LYS A 122 -33.39 -6.19 -20.68
N TYR A 123 -32.47 -6.15 -19.72
CA TYR A 123 -31.05 -5.86 -19.96
C TYR A 123 -30.17 -6.97 -19.39
N LYS A 124 -29.03 -7.19 -20.05
CA LYS A 124 -27.90 -7.96 -19.56
C LYS A 124 -26.89 -6.99 -18.95
N ILE A 125 -26.69 -7.06 -17.65
CA ILE A 125 -25.98 -6.04 -16.89
C ILE A 125 -24.69 -6.65 -16.32
N PHE A 126 -23.56 -6.00 -16.57
CA PHE A 126 -22.27 -6.37 -16.01
C PHE A 126 -21.87 -5.38 -14.94
N ILE A 127 -21.78 -5.83 -13.69
CA ILE A 127 -21.27 -5.04 -12.57
C ILE A 127 -19.83 -5.46 -12.34
N ILE A 128 -18.87 -4.58 -12.61
CA ILE A 128 -17.44 -4.83 -12.39
C ILE A 128 -17.02 -4.04 -11.16
N ASP A 129 -16.91 -4.71 -10.01
CA ASP A 129 -16.44 -4.10 -8.77
C ASP A 129 -14.91 -4.07 -8.72
N GLU A 130 -14.37 -3.06 -8.04
CA GLU A 130 -12.94 -2.72 -8.01
C GLU A 130 -12.27 -2.74 -9.39
N ALA A 131 -12.92 -2.15 -10.39
CA ALA A 131 -12.50 -2.17 -11.80
C ALA A 131 -11.04 -1.72 -12.04
N HIS A 132 -10.46 -0.90 -11.16
CA HIS A 132 -9.04 -0.51 -11.22
C HIS A 132 -8.05 -1.68 -11.07
N MET A 133 -8.52 -2.84 -10.59
CA MET A 133 -7.74 -4.07 -10.46
C MET A 133 -7.63 -4.85 -11.78
N LEU A 134 -8.41 -4.50 -12.80
CA LEU A 134 -8.29 -5.12 -14.12
C LEU A 134 -6.93 -4.83 -14.75
N SER A 135 -6.37 -5.84 -15.40
CA SER A 135 -5.17 -5.66 -16.21
C SER A 135 -5.42 -4.73 -17.41
N THR A 136 -4.37 -4.06 -17.89
CA THR A 136 -4.44 -3.18 -19.08
C THR A 136 -4.97 -3.91 -20.31
N ALA A 137 -4.54 -5.16 -20.50
CA ALA A 137 -5.01 -5.99 -21.60
C ALA A 137 -6.51 -6.36 -21.45
N ALA A 138 -7.03 -6.48 -20.23
CA ALA A 138 -8.45 -6.70 -19.99
C ALA A 138 -9.29 -5.45 -20.32
N PHE A 139 -8.80 -4.26 -19.94
CA PHE A 139 -9.42 -3.01 -20.37
C PHE A 139 -9.45 -2.85 -21.89
N ASN A 140 -8.34 -3.15 -22.57
CA ASN A 140 -8.28 -3.07 -24.03
C ASN A 140 -9.25 -4.03 -24.71
N ALA A 141 -9.44 -5.24 -24.15
CA ALA A 141 -10.43 -6.18 -24.64
C ALA A 141 -11.87 -5.64 -24.48
N LEU A 142 -12.17 -4.92 -23.39
CA LEU A 142 -13.48 -4.33 -23.14
C LEU A 142 -13.80 -3.13 -24.02
N LEU A 143 -12.80 -2.41 -24.56
CA LEU A 143 -13.01 -1.16 -25.29
C LEU A 143 -14.00 -1.31 -26.45
N LYS A 144 -13.86 -2.36 -27.26
CA LYS A 144 -14.75 -2.59 -28.40
C LYS A 144 -16.21 -2.76 -27.96
N THR A 145 -16.43 -3.51 -26.89
CA THR A 145 -17.78 -3.77 -26.37
C THR A 145 -18.34 -2.56 -25.60
N LEU A 146 -17.48 -1.73 -25.00
CA LEU A 146 -17.89 -0.47 -24.36
C LEU A 146 -18.21 0.63 -25.37
N GLU A 147 -17.55 0.65 -26.53
CA GLU A 147 -17.76 1.62 -27.61
C GLU A 147 -19.07 1.38 -28.36
N GLU A 148 -19.30 0.12 -28.75
CA GLU A 148 -20.46 -0.28 -29.54
C GLU A 148 -21.18 -1.44 -28.83
N PRO A 149 -21.72 -1.23 -27.62
CA PRO A 149 -22.43 -2.28 -26.90
C PRO A 149 -23.74 -2.60 -27.62
N PRO A 150 -24.18 -3.88 -27.60
CA PRO A 150 -25.55 -4.22 -27.97
C PRO A 150 -26.56 -3.43 -27.13
N GLU A 151 -27.71 -3.05 -27.70
CA GLU A 151 -28.72 -2.18 -27.04
C GLU A 151 -29.24 -2.72 -25.70
N TYR A 152 -29.14 -4.03 -25.48
CA TYR A 152 -29.57 -4.72 -24.26
C TYR A 152 -28.44 -4.88 -23.24
N VAL A 153 -27.21 -4.45 -23.51
CA VAL A 153 -26.06 -4.58 -22.61
C VAL A 153 -25.82 -3.27 -21.86
N ILE A 154 -25.63 -3.38 -20.54
CA ILE A 154 -25.27 -2.23 -19.68
C ILE A 154 -24.07 -2.61 -18.81
N PHE A 155 -23.07 -1.73 -18.78
CA PHE A 155 -21.90 -1.83 -17.92
C PHE A 155 -22.03 -0.90 -16.71
N ILE A 156 -21.68 -1.41 -15.52
CA ILE A 156 -21.54 -0.62 -14.31
C ILE A 156 -20.19 -0.93 -13.70
N LEU A 157 -19.24 -0.01 -13.85
CA LEU A 157 -17.90 -0.09 -13.29
C LEU A 157 -17.89 0.60 -11.93
N ALA A 158 -17.40 -0.05 -10.88
CA ALA A 158 -17.18 0.56 -9.58
C ALA A 158 -15.68 0.54 -9.23
N THR A 159 -15.16 1.65 -8.70
CA THR A 159 -13.72 1.76 -8.35
C THR A 159 -13.48 2.68 -7.16
N THR A 160 -12.49 2.34 -6.32
CA THR A 160 -11.93 3.27 -5.32
C THR A 160 -10.81 4.16 -5.85
N GLU A 161 -10.15 3.76 -6.94
CA GLU A 161 -8.95 4.43 -7.47
C GLU A 161 -9.16 4.81 -8.94
N MET A 162 -9.91 5.89 -9.19
CA MET A 162 -10.22 6.34 -10.56
C MET A 162 -8.97 6.61 -11.40
N HIS A 163 -7.92 7.16 -10.81
CA HIS A 163 -6.70 7.55 -11.51
C HIS A 163 -5.94 6.35 -12.13
N LYS A 164 -6.26 5.12 -11.72
CA LYS A 164 -5.70 3.90 -12.31
C LYS A 164 -6.46 3.43 -13.55
N LEU A 165 -7.66 3.96 -13.82
CA LEU A 165 -8.43 3.61 -15.00
C LEU A 165 -7.90 4.40 -16.21
N PRO A 166 -7.79 3.77 -17.40
CA PRO A 166 -7.46 4.48 -18.63
C PRO A 166 -8.50 5.56 -18.96
N GLU A 167 -8.05 6.74 -19.43
CA GLU A 167 -8.96 7.81 -19.87
C GLU A 167 -9.92 7.36 -20.99
N THR A 168 -9.49 6.40 -21.80
CA THR A 168 -10.31 5.78 -22.85
C THR A 168 -11.54 5.07 -22.30
N ILE A 169 -11.47 4.49 -21.09
CA ILE A 169 -12.62 3.89 -20.41
C ILE A 169 -13.49 4.97 -19.76
N ILE A 170 -12.86 5.93 -19.08
CA ILE A 170 -13.57 7.00 -18.36
C ILE A 170 -14.43 7.82 -19.31
N SER A 171 -13.90 8.20 -20.47
CA SER A 171 -14.60 9.01 -21.49
C SER A 171 -15.83 8.35 -22.11
N ARG A 172 -15.93 7.01 -22.01
CA ARG A 172 -17.06 6.22 -22.55
C ARG A 172 -18.11 5.89 -21.48
N CYS A 173 -17.84 6.23 -20.23
CA CYS A 173 -18.75 5.98 -19.12
C CYS A 173 -19.40 7.28 -18.64
N GLN A 174 -20.66 7.20 -18.23
CA GLN A 174 -21.24 8.25 -17.43
C GLN A 174 -20.72 8.16 -16.00
N ARG A 175 -19.93 9.15 -15.60
CA ARG A 175 -19.25 9.19 -14.31
C ARG A 175 -20.13 9.72 -13.18
N PHE A 176 -20.07 9.05 -12.03
CA PHE A 176 -20.68 9.45 -10.77
C PHE A 176 -19.68 9.31 -9.62
N ASP A 177 -19.41 10.43 -8.94
CA ASP A 177 -18.47 10.49 -7.82
C ASP A 177 -19.23 10.43 -6.49
N PHE A 178 -19.06 9.31 -5.79
CA PHE A 178 -19.61 9.04 -4.46
C PHE A 178 -18.70 9.64 -3.40
N HIS A 179 -19.31 10.40 -2.49
CA HIS A 179 -18.60 11.07 -1.41
C HIS A 179 -18.81 10.35 -0.07
N LYS A 180 -17.87 10.56 0.86
CA LYS A 180 -18.03 10.12 2.26
C LYS A 180 -19.21 10.84 2.91
N LEU A 181 -19.84 10.20 3.89
CA LEU A 181 -20.90 10.84 4.66
C LEU A 181 -20.27 11.93 5.53
N ASP A 182 -20.92 13.09 5.59
CA ASP A 182 -20.53 14.09 6.58
C ASP A 182 -20.86 13.61 8.01
N PHE A 183 -20.37 14.36 9.00
CA PHE A 183 -20.54 13.99 10.40
C PHE A 183 -22.01 13.94 10.83
N ALA A 184 -22.82 14.91 10.39
CA ALA A 184 -24.22 15.02 10.75
C ALA A 184 -25.07 13.90 10.12
N GLN A 185 -24.79 13.58 8.85
CA GLN A 185 -25.37 12.47 8.10
C GLN A 185 -25.01 11.13 8.73
N SER A 186 -23.72 10.92 9.05
CA SER A 186 -23.24 9.69 9.69
C SER A 186 -23.89 9.47 11.05
N LYS A 187 -23.99 10.54 11.86
CA LYS A 187 -24.66 10.51 13.16
C LYS A 187 -26.13 10.12 13.04
N LYS A 188 -26.88 10.83 12.18
CA LYS A 188 -28.31 10.54 11.96
C LYS A 188 -28.53 9.11 11.47
N PHE A 189 -27.63 8.62 10.62
CA PHE A 189 -27.68 7.26 10.09
C PHE A 189 -27.45 6.21 11.18
N LEU A 190 -26.41 6.37 12.01
CA LEU A 190 -26.11 5.46 13.13
C LEU A 190 -27.20 5.48 14.21
N GLU A 191 -27.74 6.66 14.54
CA GLU A 191 -28.85 6.80 15.49
C GLU A 191 -30.12 6.08 15.00
N LYS A 192 -30.40 6.14 13.69
CA LYS A 192 -31.51 5.41 13.09
C LYS A 192 -31.33 3.89 13.27
N ILE A 193 -30.15 3.37 12.92
CA ILE A 193 -29.84 1.93 13.04
C ILE A 193 -29.91 1.48 14.51
N ALA A 194 -29.28 2.21 15.42
CA ALA A 194 -29.29 1.89 16.85
C ALA A 194 -30.72 1.83 17.41
N LYS A 195 -31.60 2.74 16.96
CA LYS A 195 -33.01 2.75 17.36
C LYS A 195 -33.79 1.55 16.81
N GLU A 196 -33.54 1.17 15.55
CA GLU A 196 -34.18 0.01 14.91
C GLU A 196 -33.73 -1.31 15.57
N GLU A 197 -32.48 -1.41 16.00
CA GLU A 197 -31.96 -2.54 16.80
C GLU A 197 -32.37 -2.50 18.29
N GLY A 198 -32.99 -1.40 18.74
CA GLY A 198 -33.46 -1.25 20.13
C GLY A 198 -32.35 -1.03 21.16
N ILE A 199 -31.24 -0.41 20.74
CA ILE A 199 -30.02 -0.23 21.55
C ILE A 199 -29.85 1.25 21.89
N LYS A 200 -29.48 1.52 23.14
CA LYS A 200 -29.13 2.88 23.58
C LYS A 200 -27.62 3.03 23.51
N ILE A 201 -27.17 4.05 22.79
CA ILE A 201 -25.75 4.34 22.58
C ILE A 201 -25.48 5.76 23.03
N ASP A 202 -24.43 5.93 23.83
CA ASP A 202 -23.99 7.25 24.25
C ASP A 202 -23.51 8.07 23.06
N ARG A 203 -23.81 9.37 23.10
CA ARG A 203 -23.45 10.31 22.03
C ARG A 203 -21.96 10.25 21.70
N GLU A 204 -21.11 10.23 22.72
CA GLU A 204 -19.64 10.16 22.56
C GLU A 204 -19.21 8.91 21.79
N VAL A 205 -19.87 7.77 22.01
CA VAL A 205 -19.57 6.51 21.31
C VAL A 205 -19.91 6.61 19.83
N ILE A 206 -21.06 7.21 19.49
CA ILE A 206 -21.45 7.46 18.09
C ILE A 206 -20.40 8.34 17.40
N GLU A 207 -19.96 9.41 18.06
CA GLU A 207 -18.95 10.32 17.52
C GLU A 207 -17.62 9.59 17.28
N ARG A 208 -17.22 8.68 18.19
CA ARG A 208 -16.03 7.83 18.04
C ARG A 208 -16.15 6.85 16.86
N ILE A 209 -17.31 6.24 16.63
CA ILE A 209 -17.57 5.40 15.44
C ILE A 209 -17.39 6.23 14.17
N ILE A 210 -17.97 7.43 14.12
CA ILE A 210 -17.90 8.31 12.94
C ILE A 210 -16.45 8.66 12.62
N ILE A 211 -15.67 9.10 13.62
CA ILE A 211 -14.25 9.43 13.47
C ILE A 211 -13.50 8.20 12.95
N LYS A 212 -13.66 7.04 13.58
CA LYS A 212 -12.94 5.82 13.20
C LYS A 212 -13.32 5.30 11.80
N SER A 213 -14.56 5.50 11.38
CA SER A 213 -15.06 5.09 10.06
C SER A 213 -14.69 6.07 8.94
N GLU A 214 -14.17 7.26 9.28
CA GLU A 214 -13.85 8.34 8.35
C GLU A 214 -14.98 8.63 7.31
N GLY A 215 -16.24 8.53 7.73
CA GLY A 215 -17.41 8.77 6.86
C GLY A 215 -17.74 7.63 5.87
N ALA A 216 -17.09 6.47 5.97
CA ALA A 216 -17.47 5.27 5.22
C ALA A 216 -18.64 4.55 5.91
N ALA A 217 -19.83 4.59 5.30
CA ALA A 217 -21.05 4.03 5.89
C ALA A 217 -20.92 2.53 6.24
N ARG A 218 -20.32 1.73 5.36
CA ARG A 218 -20.11 0.29 5.62
C ARG A 218 -19.26 0.05 6.87
N ASP A 219 -18.21 0.84 7.05
CA ASP A 219 -17.27 0.66 8.16
C ASP A 219 -17.91 1.16 9.47
N ALA A 220 -18.67 2.26 9.41
CA ALA A 220 -19.47 2.74 10.54
C ALA A 220 -20.50 1.69 11.03
N ILE A 221 -21.22 1.05 10.11
CA ILE A 221 -22.15 -0.04 10.46
C ILE A 221 -21.39 -1.24 11.03
N SER A 222 -20.23 -1.58 10.47
CA SER A 222 -19.44 -2.74 10.94
C SER A 222 -18.92 -2.53 12.36
N LEU A 223 -18.48 -1.31 12.70
CA LEU A 223 -18.07 -0.95 14.06
C LEU A 223 -19.25 -0.96 15.02
N LEU A 224 -20.41 -0.45 14.59
CA LEU A 224 -21.64 -0.54 15.37
C LEU A 224 -22.03 -2.00 15.62
N ASP A 225 -21.95 -2.87 14.62
CA ASP A 225 -22.26 -4.30 14.72
C ASP A 225 -21.38 -5.03 15.74
N GLN A 226 -20.08 -4.72 15.75
CA GLN A 226 -19.15 -5.25 16.74
C GLN A 226 -19.53 -4.82 18.16
N LEU A 227 -19.98 -3.58 18.36
CA LEU A 227 -20.44 -3.10 19.66
C LEU A 227 -21.74 -3.79 20.09
N ILE A 228 -22.67 -3.98 19.16
CA ILE A 228 -23.94 -4.67 19.42
C ILE A 228 -23.70 -6.15 19.77
N SER A 229 -22.71 -6.76 19.14
CA SER A 229 -22.30 -8.15 19.39
C SER A 229 -21.74 -8.38 20.81
N THR A 230 -21.47 -7.33 21.58
CA THR A 230 -21.11 -7.46 23.02
C THR A 230 -22.28 -7.97 23.87
N GLY A 231 -23.51 -7.89 23.38
CA GLY A 231 -24.72 -8.37 24.07
C GLY A 231 -25.35 -7.34 25.02
N GLU A 232 -24.72 -6.17 25.18
CA GLU A 232 -25.21 -5.09 26.03
C GLU A 232 -26.23 -4.21 25.30
N LYS A 233 -27.34 -3.86 25.97
CA LYS A 233 -28.39 -2.98 25.41
C LYS A 233 -28.08 -1.50 25.56
N ASN A 234 -27.18 -1.15 26.47
CA ASN A 234 -26.71 0.21 26.72
C ASN A 234 -25.21 0.24 26.45
N ILE A 235 -24.79 0.86 25.35
CA ILE A 235 -23.39 0.97 24.97
C ILE A 235 -22.87 2.31 25.49
N ASP A 236 -22.13 2.24 26.60
CA ASP A 236 -21.42 3.37 27.18
C ASP A 236 -19.96 3.45 26.66
N SER A 237 -19.23 4.50 27.04
CA SER A 237 -17.84 4.68 26.61
C SER A 237 -16.91 3.54 27.09
N LYS A 238 -17.25 2.84 28.19
CA LYS A 238 -16.47 1.71 28.72
C LYS A 238 -16.61 0.47 27.86
N ILE A 239 -17.84 0.10 27.49
CA ILE A 239 -18.11 -1.01 26.56
C ILE A 239 -17.52 -0.68 25.20
N ALA A 240 -17.69 0.56 24.75
CA ALA A 240 -17.10 1.02 23.49
C ALA A 240 -15.58 0.86 23.46
N SER A 241 -14.90 1.05 24.59
CA SER A 241 -13.45 0.88 24.73
C SER A 241 -12.94 -0.51 24.38
N LEU A 242 -13.78 -1.54 24.46
CA LEU A 242 -13.41 -2.92 24.14
C LEU A 242 -13.23 -3.14 22.64
N VAL A 243 -13.99 -2.41 21.82
CA VAL A 243 -14.04 -2.57 20.35
C VAL A 243 -13.37 -1.39 19.65
N LEU A 244 -13.62 -0.20 20.15
CA LEU A 244 -12.97 1.05 19.80
C LEU A 244 -12.04 1.37 20.97
N PRO A 245 -10.77 0.98 20.97
CA PRO A 245 -9.86 1.43 22.03
C PRO A 245 -9.95 2.94 22.13
N ILE A 246 -10.17 3.46 23.34
CA ILE A 246 -9.80 4.83 23.61
C ILE A 246 -8.28 4.78 23.51
N THR A 247 -7.69 5.23 22.41
CA THR A 247 -6.32 5.70 22.53
C THR A 247 -6.45 6.88 23.48
N SER A 248 -6.01 6.67 24.71
CA SER A 248 -6.17 7.64 25.79
C SER A 248 -5.40 8.86 25.36
N THR A 249 -6.11 9.88 24.89
CA THR A 249 -5.55 11.19 24.56
C THR A 249 -4.66 11.69 25.70
N GLU A 250 -4.97 11.33 26.95
CA GLU A 250 -4.11 11.53 28.11
C GLU A 250 -2.70 10.91 27.95
N LYS A 251 -2.57 9.63 27.58
CA LYS A 251 -1.25 9.01 27.31
C LYS A 251 -0.57 9.60 26.07
N SER A 252 -1.33 9.99 25.04
CA SER A 252 -0.77 10.65 23.86
C SER A 252 -0.22 12.04 24.20
N LEU A 253 -0.89 12.78 25.10
CA LEU A 253 -0.42 14.05 25.65
C LEU A 253 0.79 13.85 26.58
N GLU A 254 0.79 12.82 27.43
CA GLU A 254 1.96 12.45 28.26
C GLU A 254 3.18 12.14 27.38
N MET A 255 3.00 11.37 26.30
CA MET A 255 4.07 11.10 25.35
C MET A 255 4.59 12.38 24.70
N LEU A 256 3.70 13.31 24.31
CA LEU A 256 4.13 14.60 23.78
C LEU A 256 4.90 15.44 24.80
N GLU A 257 4.45 15.47 26.05
CA GLU A 257 5.17 16.17 27.12
C GLU A 257 6.57 15.55 27.34
N TYR A 258 6.71 14.23 27.31
CA TYR A 258 8.01 13.57 27.36
C TYR A 258 8.89 13.88 26.15
N LEU A 259 8.33 13.89 24.94
CA LEU A 259 9.06 14.23 23.71
C LEU A 259 9.53 15.69 23.72
N VAL A 260 8.68 16.64 24.13
CA VAL A 260 9.04 18.06 24.23
C VAL A 260 10.15 18.27 25.27
N ASN A 261 10.06 17.58 26.41
CA ASN A 261 11.09 17.61 27.45
C ASN A 261 12.34 16.77 27.12
N LYS A 262 12.39 16.14 25.93
CA LYS A 262 13.45 15.22 25.49
C LYS A 262 13.73 14.07 26.47
N ASP A 263 12.70 13.62 27.19
CA ASP A 263 12.80 12.54 28.17
C ASP A 263 12.66 11.17 27.50
N VAL A 264 13.81 10.62 27.09
CA VAL A 264 13.89 9.29 26.47
C VAL A 264 13.37 8.20 27.39
N LYS A 265 13.70 8.25 28.68
CA LYS A 265 13.41 7.16 29.62
C LYS A 265 11.91 6.98 29.80
N ASN A 266 11.20 8.08 30.07
CA ASN A 266 9.76 8.03 30.27
C ASN A 266 9.01 7.78 28.95
N SER A 267 9.50 8.32 27.82
CA SER A 267 8.94 8.03 26.49
C SER A 267 8.98 6.53 26.15
N ILE A 268 10.13 5.87 26.34
CA ILE A 268 10.28 4.43 26.07
C ILE A 268 9.47 3.58 27.05
N THR A 269 9.44 3.97 28.33
CA THR A 269 8.65 3.25 29.34
C THR A 269 7.15 3.30 29.01
N LEU A 270 6.65 4.47 28.62
CA LEU A 270 5.27 4.63 28.18
C LEU A 270 4.99 3.81 26.93
N LEU A 271 5.87 3.84 25.93
CA LEU A 271 5.73 3.04 24.72
C LEU A 271 5.63 1.54 25.02
N ASN A 272 6.49 1.02 25.90
CA ASN A 272 6.44 -0.39 26.31
C ASN A 272 5.12 -0.74 27.00
N ASN A 273 4.63 0.10 27.92
CA ASN A 273 3.33 -0.11 28.57
C ASN A 273 2.16 -0.10 27.56
N LEU A 274 2.24 0.72 26.51
CA LEU A 274 1.24 0.75 25.44
C LEU A 274 1.27 -0.55 24.61
N VAL A 275 2.46 -1.07 24.34
CA VAL A 275 2.63 -2.35 23.64
C VAL A 275 2.11 -3.52 24.49
N GLU A 276 2.45 -3.56 25.78
CA GLU A 276 1.98 -4.60 26.71
C GLU A 276 0.46 -4.58 26.89
N SER A 277 -0.16 -3.40 26.81
CA SER A 277 -1.62 -3.25 26.82
C SER A 277 -2.29 -3.54 25.46
N GLY A 278 -1.52 -3.93 24.44
CA GLY A 278 -2.03 -4.35 23.15
C GLY A 278 -2.49 -3.22 22.23
N ILE A 279 -2.02 -1.99 22.45
CA ILE A 279 -2.43 -0.83 21.65
C ILE A 279 -1.85 -0.92 20.23
N ASN A 280 -2.68 -0.56 19.26
CA ASN A 280 -2.26 -0.49 17.85
C ASN A 280 -1.32 0.72 17.63
N LEU A 281 -0.04 0.44 17.42
CA LEU A 281 1.00 1.47 17.24
C LEU A 281 0.83 2.34 15.99
N LEU A 282 0.21 1.82 14.92
CA LEU A 282 -0.09 2.63 13.72
C LEU A 282 -1.16 3.69 14.00
N GLN A 283 -2.14 3.34 14.84
CA GLN A 283 -3.17 4.27 15.28
C GLN A 283 -2.59 5.26 16.30
N TYR A 284 -1.83 4.77 17.27
CA TYR A 284 -1.22 5.60 18.31
C TYR A 284 -0.26 6.64 17.72
N SER A 285 0.62 6.22 16.80
CA SER A 285 1.52 7.15 16.09
C SER A 285 0.77 8.18 15.25
N HIS A 286 -0.38 7.81 14.67
CA HIS A 286 -1.23 8.76 13.96
C HIS A 286 -1.80 9.83 14.88
N GLU A 287 -2.27 9.46 16.06
CA GLU A 287 -2.80 10.41 17.04
C GLU A 287 -1.74 11.39 17.53
N ILE A 288 -0.50 10.93 17.80
CA ILE A 288 0.61 11.84 18.16
C ILE A 288 0.88 12.85 17.04
N ILE A 289 0.86 12.39 15.78
CA ILE A 289 1.03 13.27 14.61
C ILE A 289 -0.11 14.28 14.51
N GLU A 290 -1.36 13.86 14.73
CA GLU A 290 -2.50 14.78 14.74
C GLU A 290 -2.36 15.82 15.85
N LEU A 291 -2.03 15.42 17.08
CA LEU A 291 -1.83 16.35 18.18
C LEU A 291 -0.69 17.35 17.91
N LEU A 292 0.42 16.92 17.31
CA LEU A 292 1.50 17.82 16.87
C LEU A 292 1.06 18.79 15.78
N HIS A 293 0.26 18.31 14.82
CA HIS A 293 -0.34 19.17 13.81
C HIS A 293 -1.25 20.24 14.45
N LEU A 294 -1.99 19.90 15.50
CA LEU A 294 -2.77 20.88 16.27
C LEU A 294 -1.91 21.89 17.01
N CYS A 295 -0.77 21.47 17.59
CA CYS A 295 0.21 22.38 18.16
C CYS A 295 0.70 23.38 17.09
N LEU A 296 1.01 22.90 15.88
CA LEU A 296 1.46 23.76 14.78
C LEU A 296 0.38 24.77 14.35
N ILE A 297 -0.87 24.34 14.19
CA ILE A 297 -2.01 25.21 13.87
C ILE A 297 -2.20 26.27 14.96
N TYR A 298 -2.07 25.90 16.24
CA TYR A 298 -2.16 26.85 17.35
C TYR A 298 -1.07 27.90 17.28
N LYS A 299 0.18 27.53 16.96
CA LYS A 299 1.26 28.51 16.85
C LYS A 299 1.07 29.47 15.68
N ALA A 300 0.51 28.99 14.57
CA ALA A 300 0.21 29.82 13.41
C ALA A 300 -0.94 30.82 13.67
N ASN A 301 -2.07 30.36 14.20
CA ASN A 301 -3.31 31.16 14.24
C ASN A 301 -3.77 31.56 15.65
N LYS A 302 -3.10 31.09 16.71
CA LYS A 302 -3.49 31.23 18.13
C LYS A 302 -4.93 30.83 18.47
N GLN A 303 -5.60 30.15 17.55
CA GLN A 303 -6.97 29.68 17.69
C GLN A 303 -7.01 28.19 17.40
N ILE A 304 -7.34 27.41 18.43
CA ILE A 304 -7.86 26.05 18.27
C ILE A 304 -9.35 26.17 18.60
N THR A 305 -10.21 26.02 17.59
CA THR A 305 -11.65 25.96 17.79
C THR A 305 -12.07 24.52 18.08
N ALA A 306 -12.72 24.31 19.24
CA ALA A 306 -13.25 23.02 19.66
C ALA A 306 -14.22 22.39 18.64
N SER A 307 -14.82 23.22 17.79
CA SER A 307 -15.83 22.84 16.80
C SER A 307 -15.32 21.98 15.63
N ASN A 308 -14.00 21.91 15.40
CA ASN A 308 -13.46 21.14 14.26
C ASN A 308 -12.88 19.77 14.66
N LEU A 309 -12.62 19.52 15.95
CA LEU A 309 -11.82 18.36 16.40
C LEU A 309 -12.41 17.58 17.58
N ASN A 310 -13.59 17.97 18.10
CA ASN A 310 -14.24 17.31 19.24
C ASN A 310 -13.31 17.09 20.46
N LEU A 311 -12.38 18.03 20.71
CA LEU A 311 -11.50 18.00 21.87
C LEU A 311 -12.17 18.68 23.06
N ASP A 312 -12.08 18.09 24.23
CA ASP A 312 -12.53 18.68 25.49
C ASP A 312 -11.66 19.89 25.89
N GLU A 313 -12.24 20.83 26.63
CA GLU A 313 -11.55 22.07 27.03
C GLU A 313 -10.27 21.79 27.84
N LYS A 314 -10.19 20.66 28.56
CA LYS A 314 -9.01 20.24 29.30
C LYS A 314 -7.87 19.86 28.34
N THR A 315 -8.14 19.03 27.34
CA THR A 315 -7.16 18.67 26.30
C THR A 315 -6.69 19.89 25.51
N ILE A 316 -7.60 20.81 25.17
CA ILE A 316 -7.21 22.05 24.47
C ILE A 316 -6.22 22.86 25.32
N LYS A 317 -6.42 22.94 26.65
CA LYS A 317 -5.47 23.63 27.55
C LYS A 317 -4.11 22.95 27.59
N GLU A 318 -4.06 21.62 27.66
CA GLU A 318 -2.79 20.88 27.64
C GLU A 318 -2.06 21.03 26.30
N ILE A 319 -2.76 20.95 25.18
CA ILE A 319 -2.18 21.17 23.84
C ILE A 319 -1.56 22.57 23.75
N ARG A 320 -2.23 23.60 24.28
CA ARG A 320 -1.69 24.97 24.30
C ARG A 320 -0.42 25.06 25.14
N LYS A 321 -0.42 24.46 26.33
CA LYS A 321 0.74 24.39 27.23
C LYS A 321 1.93 23.72 26.53
N ILE A 322 1.72 22.58 25.89
CA ILE A 322 2.75 21.84 25.16
C ILE A 322 3.26 22.65 23.96
N ALA A 323 2.36 23.26 23.18
CA ALA A 323 2.72 24.06 22.01
C ALA A 323 3.54 25.31 22.36
N GLU A 324 3.39 25.86 23.56
CA GLU A 324 4.18 26.99 24.06
C GLU A 324 5.60 26.59 24.49
N GLN A 325 5.85 25.30 24.75
CA GLN A 325 7.14 24.78 25.22
C GLN A 325 8.09 24.35 24.09
N ILE A 326 7.60 24.16 22.87
CA ILE A 326 8.38 23.66 21.72
C ILE A 326 8.40 24.70 20.59
N ASN A 327 9.51 24.85 19.86
CA ASN A 327 9.60 25.80 18.75
C ASN A 327 8.91 25.29 17.46
N ASP A 328 8.58 26.19 16.51
CA ASP A 328 7.88 25.82 15.26
C ASP A 328 8.71 24.84 14.41
N LEU A 329 10.01 25.13 14.27
CA LEU A 329 10.97 24.27 13.56
C LEU A 329 11.15 22.90 14.25
N GLU A 330 11.05 22.89 15.57
CA GLU A 330 11.13 21.66 16.36
C GLU A 330 9.90 20.78 16.15
N ILE A 331 8.69 21.37 16.12
CA ILE A 331 7.46 20.64 15.78
C ILE A 331 7.56 20.02 14.37
N ILE A 332 8.02 20.79 13.38
CA ILE A 332 8.16 20.31 12.00
C ILE A 332 9.13 19.13 11.92
N ASN A 333 10.31 19.25 12.55
CA ASN A 333 11.29 18.17 12.56
C ASN A 333 10.76 16.91 13.27
N LEU A 334 10.07 17.08 14.40
CA LEU A 334 9.44 15.96 15.11
C LEU A 334 8.34 15.29 14.26
N LEU A 335 7.54 16.07 13.54
CA LEU A 335 6.55 15.55 12.59
C LEU A 335 7.21 14.73 11.48
N ASP A 336 8.27 15.23 10.86
CA ASP A 336 8.99 14.52 9.79
C ASP A 336 9.55 13.18 10.28
N ILE A 337 10.16 13.17 11.47
CA ILE A 337 10.66 11.95 12.10
C ILE A 337 9.49 10.97 12.32
N LEU A 338 8.41 11.39 12.97
CA LEU A 338 7.30 10.50 13.31
C LEU A 338 6.55 9.97 12.07
N ILE A 339 6.34 10.80 11.04
CA ILE A 339 5.72 10.39 9.78
C ILE A 339 6.57 9.33 9.09
N SER A 340 7.89 9.55 9.00
CA SER A 340 8.83 8.59 8.42
C SER A 340 8.86 7.27 9.21
N ARG A 341 8.95 7.33 10.55
CA ARG A 341 8.94 6.14 11.41
C ARG A 341 7.62 5.39 11.35
N ARG A 342 6.48 6.08 11.26
CA ARG A 342 5.16 5.45 11.15
C ARG A 342 5.04 4.59 9.89
N GLN A 343 5.58 5.04 8.76
CA GLN A 343 5.57 4.25 7.52
C GLN A 343 6.36 2.94 7.67
N GLN A 344 7.41 2.93 8.50
CA GLN A 344 8.27 1.77 8.73
C GLN A 344 7.64 0.71 9.67
N ILE A 345 6.64 1.07 10.49
CA ILE A 345 6.02 0.16 11.47
C ILE A 345 5.51 -1.13 10.83
N LYS A 346 4.91 -1.06 9.63
CA LYS A 346 4.33 -2.23 8.95
C LYS A 346 5.37 -3.27 8.52
N ASN A 347 6.59 -2.82 8.23
CA ASN A 347 7.64 -3.64 7.63
C ASN A 347 8.77 -3.96 8.63
N ALA A 348 8.68 -3.44 9.86
CA ALA A 348 9.70 -3.62 10.87
C ALA A 348 9.61 -5.02 11.51
N PRO A 349 10.74 -5.66 11.84
CA PRO A 349 10.76 -6.93 12.57
C PRO A 349 10.06 -6.85 13.93
N LEU A 350 10.11 -5.68 14.58
CA LEU A 350 9.41 -5.36 15.81
C LEU A 350 8.58 -4.08 15.56
N PRO A 351 7.25 -4.10 15.72
CA PRO A 351 6.39 -2.95 15.44
C PRO A 351 6.74 -1.67 16.23
N GLN A 352 7.26 -1.82 17.45
CA GLN A 352 7.65 -0.68 18.30
C GLN A 352 9.01 -0.06 17.95
N LEU A 353 9.90 -0.82 17.30
CA LEU A 353 11.28 -0.39 17.04
C LEU A 353 11.37 0.93 16.24
N PRO A 354 10.58 1.17 15.17
CA PRO A 354 10.63 2.45 14.48
C PRO A 354 10.29 3.65 15.37
N LEU A 355 9.34 3.49 16.29
CA LEU A 355 8.97 4.55 17.23
C LEU A 355 10.05 4.77 18.28
N GLU A 356 10.65 3.70 18.81
CA GLU A 356 11.81 3.80 19.70
C GLU A 356 12.96 4.57 19.01
N MET A 357 13.30 4.20 17.78
CA MET A 357 14.31 4.89 16.98
C MET A 357 13.96 6.36 16.75
N GLY A 358 12.68 6.69 16.53
CA GLY A 358 12.19 8.05 16.42
C GLY A 358 12.40 8.87 17.69
N ILE A 359 12.03 8.29 18.85
CA ILE A 359 12.23 8.89 20.18
C ILE A 359 13.71 9.15 20.43
N PHE A 360 14.57 8.17 20.18
CA PHE A 360 16.03 8.32 20.35
C PHE A 360 16.61 9.40 19.44
N ALA A 361 16.25 9.37 18.14
CA ALA A 361 16.74 10.36 17.17
C ALA A 361 16.31 11.79 17.54
N TRP A 362 15.07 11.97 18.00
CA TRP A 362 14.55 13.26 18.43
C TRP A 362 15.28 13.80 19.67
N CYS A 363 15.33 13.01 20.74
CA CYS A 363 15.86 13.47 22.01
C CYS A 363 17.38 13.69 22.01
N GLN A 364 18.13 13.02 21.12
CA GLN A 364 19.59 13.16 21.02
C GLN A 364 20.06 14.27 20.07
N ASN A 365 19.16 14.96 19.36
CA ASN A 365 19.52 15.91 18.29
C ASN A 365 20.09 17.27 18.77
N ASN A 366 20.82 17.29 19.89
CA ASN A 366 21.54 18.46 20.43
C ASN A 366 23.06 18.45 20.15
N MET A 367 23.55 17.62 19.22
CA MET A 367 24.95 17.65 18.78
C MET A 367 25.03 17.70 17.25
N THR A 368 24.87 18.88 16.65
CA THR A 368 25.59 19.31 15.42
C THR A 368 25.06 20.67 14.93
N HIS A 369 25.45 21.74 15.61
CA HIS A 369 25.62 23.04 14.96
C HIS A 369 26.93 23.67 15.46
N GLU A 370 28.04 23.00 15.18
CA GLU A 370 29.31 23.70 15.02
C GLU A 370 29.54 23.91 13.52
N THR A 371 29.51 25.18 13.18
CA THR A 371 29.87 25.80 11.92
C THR A 371 31.20 25.27 11.40
N ASN A 372 31.20 24.66 10.21
CA ASN A 372 32.36 24.73 9.33
C ASN A 372 31.97 25.53 8.10
N SER A 373 32.27 26.82 8.19
CA SER A 373 32.40 27.73 7.06
C SER A 373 33.32 27.12 6.01
N MET A 374 32.78 26.89 4.81
CA MET A 374 33.58 26.71 3.61
C MET A 374 34.38 27.99 3.36
N ASN A 375 35.70 27.87 3.27
CA ASN A 375 36.53 28.74 2.46
C ASN A 375 37.48 27.87 1.63
N PRO A 376 37.62 28.10 0.32
CA PRO A 376 38.48 27.32 -0.56
C PRO A 376 39.87 27.96 -0.68
N GLY A 377 40.94 27.13 -0.72
CA GLY A 377 42.23 27.59 -1.23
C GLY A 377 43.50 26.92 -0.67
N THR A 378 44.14 26.15 -1.56
CA THR A 378 45.60 26.06 -1.83
C THR A 378 46.58 25.40 -0.84
N ASP A 379 47.13 24.27 -1.29
CA ASP A 379 48.53 23.79 -1.24
C ASP A 379 49.52 24.40 -0.22
N ASN A 380 50.10 23.55 0.65
CA ASN A 380 51.50 23.11 0.49
C ASN A 380 52.00 22.13 1.58
N LYS A 381 52.94 21.29 1.14
CA LYS A 381 53.75 20.31 1.89
C LYS A 381 54.47 20.88 3.13
N LYS A 382 54.57 20.09 4.21
CA LYS A 382 55.84 19.70 4.86
C LYS A 382 55.69 18.63 5.95
N GLN A 383 56.71 17.77 5.99
CA GLN A 383 56.96 16.61 6.84
C GLN A 383 57.30 16.95 8.31
N ILE A 384 57.45 15.88 9.12
CA ILE A 384 58.29 15.66 10.33
C ILE A 384 57.41 15.32 11.56
N THR A 385 57.57 14.23 12.33
CA THR A 385 58.47 13.05 12.38
C THR A 385 57.93 12.05 13.41
N ASP A 386 58.40 10.81 13.27
CA ASP A 386 58.31 9.63 14.14
C ASP A 386 58.60 9.82 15.64
N ASN A 387 58.08 8.87 16.43
CA ASN A 387 58.82 8.28 17.56
C ASN A 387 58.22 6.93 18.02
N ILE A 388 58.85 5.82 17.63
CA ILE A 388 58.87 4.58 18.43
C ILE A 388 60.31 4.01 18.38
N LYS A 389 60.94 3.87 19.56
CA LYS A 389 62.23 3.17 19.83
C LYS A 389 61.95 1.65 19.92
N LYS A 390 62.66 0.74 19.23
CA LYS A 390 64.01 0.15 19.47
C LYS A 390 64.19 -0.43 20.89
N ASP A 391 64.71 -1.63 21.14
CA ASP A 391 65.41 -2.68 20.37
C ASP A 391 65.47 -3.96 21.23
N THR A 392 65.70 -5.15 20.65
CA THR A 392 66.91 -5.98 20.94
C THR A 392 67.02 -7.28 20.10
N PHE A 393 68.00 -7.25 19.19
CA PHE A 393 69.04 -8.23 18.80
C PHE A 393 68.74 -9.64 18.23
N ASP A 394 68.85 -9.71 16.89
CA ASP A 394 69.79 -10.47 16.02
C ASP A 394 70.49 -11.77 16.46
N THR A 395 70.53 -12.72 15.51
CA THR A 395 71.80 -13.36 15.03
C THR A 395 71.70 -13.75 13.54
N GLU A 396 72.83 -13.64 12.85
CA GLU A 396 73.10 -13.66 11.40
C GLU A 396 73.79 -15.02 10.99
N PRO A 397 74.30 -15.28 9.75
CA PRO A 397 73.60 -15.73 8.54
C PRO A 397 74.25 -16.99 7.84
N ILE A 398 73.78 -17.36 6.61
CA ILE A 398 74.55 -17.84 5.40
C ILE A 398 74.07 -19.14 4.69
N LYS A 399 73.57 -18.91 3.45
CA LYS A 399 73.68 -19.63 2.15
C LYS A 399 73.31 -21.12 1.93
N LYS A 400 72.31 -21.27 1.05
CA LYS A 400 72.31 -21.98 -0.27
C LYS A 400 72.73 -23.47 -0.35
N THR A 401 71.68 -24.25 -0.63
CA THR A 401 71.54 -25.35 -1.61
C THR A 401 71.83 -26.77 -1.18
N ILE A 402 70.75 -27.57 -1.19
CA ILE A 402 70.51 -28.93 -1.71
C ILE A 402 69.33 -29.42 -0.86
N SER A 403 68.10 -29.12 -1.28
CA SER A 403 67.30 -29.91 -2.23
C SER A 403 67.00 -31.32 -1.71
N GLU A 404 65.76 -31.75 -1.98
CA GLU A 404 65.28 -33.12 -1.83
C GLU A 404 64.99 -33.55 -0.39
N ARG A 405 63.77 -33.25 0.08
CA ARG A 405 62.82 -34.28 0.60
C ARG A 405 61.65 -33.76 1.42
N VAL A 406 61.48 -32.45 1.60
CA VAL A 406 60.31 -31.93 2.36
C VAL A 406 59.42 -30.99 1.53
N THR A 407 59.80 -30.70 0.28
CA THR A 407 59.05 -29.81 -0.63
C THR A 407 57.89 -30.45 -1.39
N GLU A 408 57.56 -31.72 -1.16
CA GLU A 408 56.38 -32.36 -1.79
C GLU A 408 55.14 -32.37 -0.90
N LYS A 409 55.28 -32.46 0.43
CA LYS A 409 54.11 -32.55 1.34
C LYS A 409 53.57 -31.22 1.88
N VAL A 410 54.29 -30.11 1.68
CA VAL A 410 53.83 -28.77 2.11
C VAL A 410 53.39 -27.90 0.92
N LYS A 411 53.61 -28.35 -0.33
CA LYS A 411 53.08 -27.68 -1.54
C LYS A 411 51.64 -28.07 -1.89
N GLU A 412 51.10 -29.15 -1.31
CA GLU A 412 49.74 -29.62 -1.62
C GLU A 412 48.62 -28.95 -0.80
N LEU A 413 48.94 -28.11 0.18
CA LEU A 413 47.94 -27.51 1.08
C LEU A 413 47.83 -25.97 1.03
N VAL A 414 48.51 -25.29 0.09
CA VAL A 414 48.48 -23.81 0.01
C VAL A 414 48.04 -23.26 -1.36
N ASN A 415 47.76 -24.10 -2.36
CA ASN A 415 47.25 -23.63 -3.66
C ASN A 415 45.84 -24.16 -3.95
N LYS A 416 44.83 -23.52 -3.38
CA LYS A 416 43.52 -23.34 -4.02
C LYS A 416 42.83 -22.14 -3.38
N THR A 417 42.10 -21.40 -4.22
CA THR A 417 41.12 -20.34 -3.88
C THR A 417 41.65 -18.92 -3.69
N VAL A 418 42.26 -18.36 -4.74
CA VAL A 418 42.07 -16.93 -5.07
C VAL A 418 41.43 -16.92 -6.46
N LEU A 419 40.15 -16.53 -6.56
CA LEU A 419 39.46 -16.40 -7.85
C LEU A 419 40.14 -15.28 -8.65
N SER A 420 40.84 -15.65 -9.73
CA SER A 420 41.42 -14.66 -10.63
C SER A 420 40.30 -13.98 -11.45
N LYS A 421 40.47 -12.70 -11.78
CA LYS A 421 39.50 -11.94 -12.60
C LYS A 421 39.31 -12.56 -13.99
N GLU A 422 40.34 -13.25 -14.49
CA GLU A 422 40.36 -13.95 -15.77
C GLU A 422 39.48 -15.22 -15.74
N ASP A 423 39.56 -16.02 -14.67
CA ASP A 423 38.69 -17.19 -14.47
C ASP A 423 37.21 -16.80 -14.32
N ALA A 424 36.94 -15.64 -13.69
CA ALA A 424 35.58 -15.14 -13.50
C ALA A 424 34.89 -14.77 -14.82
N LEU A 425 35.63 -14.14 -15.75
CA LEU A 425 35.13 -13.76 -17.07
C LEU A 425 34.92 -14.97 -17.99
N GLU A 426 35.79 -15.99 -17.92
CA GLU A 426 35.65 -17.21 -18.74
C GLU A 426 34.41 -18.04 -18.35
N HIS A 427 34.05 -18.04 -17.07
CA HIS A 427 32.95 -18.85 -16.54
C HIS A 427 31.62 -18.08 -16.46
N TRP A 428 31.61 -16.77 -16.73
CA TRP A 428 30.40 -15.94 -16.77
C TRP A 428 29.35 -16.44 -17.79
N PRO A 429 29.70 -16.82 -19.04
CA PRO A 429 28.74 -17.38 -19.98
C PRO A 429 28.16 -18.73 -19.51
N LYS A 430 28.97 -19.56 -18.85
CA LYS A 430 28.53 -20.85 -18.28
C LYS A 430 27.56 -20.65 -17.12
N PHE A 431 27.81 -19.62 -16.30
CA PHE A 431 26.90 -19.19 -15.23
C PHE A 431 25.54 -18.73 -15.79
N LEU A 432 25.55 -17.86 -16.80
CA LEU A 432 24.30 -17.40 -17.45
C LEU A 432 23.50 -18.56 -18.05
N GLN A 433 24.17 -19.53 -18.68
CA GLN A 433 23.51 -20.72 -19.25
C GLN A 433 22.93 -21.65 -18.16
N ALA A 434 23.60 -21.78 -17.02
CA ALA A 434 23.10 -22.56 -15.88
C ALA A 434 21.86 -21.90 -15.25
N VAL A 435 21.87 -20.57 -15.12
CA VAL A 435 20.72 -19.81 -14.62
C VAL A 435 19.56 -19.86 -15.61
N GLU A 436 19.80 -19.81 -16.92
CA GLU A 436 18.76 -19.92 -17.94
C GLU A 436 18.02 -21.28 -17.90
N LYS A 437 18.73 -22.36 -17.57
CA LYS A 437 18.13 -23.69 -17.42
C LYS A 437 17.30 -23.86 -16.15
N GLN A 438 17.71 -23.25 -15.04
CA GLN A 438 17.04 -23.42 -13.74
C GLN A 438 16.00 -22.33 -13.45
N PHE A 439 16.23 -21.10 -13.91
CA PHE A 439 15.40 -19.92 -13.60
C PHE A 439 15.33 -18.94 -14.79
N PRO A 440 14.42 -19.17 -15.76
CA PRO A 440 14.29 -18.33 -16.96
C PRO A 440 13.97 -16.85 -16.70
N SER A 441 13.34 -16.53 -15.56
CA SER A 441 12.99 -15.16 -15.19
C SER A 441 14.15 -14.37 -14.58
N LEU A 442 15.16 -15.05 -14.03
CA LEU A 442 16.38 -14.43 -13.46
C LEU A 442 17.47 -14.26 -14.53
N SER A 443 17.50 -15.12 -15.56
CA SER A 443 18.47 -15.02 -16.66
C SER A 443 18.33 -13.70 -17.44
N PHE A 444 17.11 -13.17 -17.59
CA PHE A 444 16.89 -11.86 -18.21
C PHE A 444 17.58 -10.73 -17.44
N ILE A 445 17.47 -10.72 -16.11
CA ILE A 445 18.08 -9.69 -15.24
C ILE A 445 19.61 -9.81 -15.28
N LEU A 446 20.14 -11.03 -15.27
CA LEU A 446 21.58 -11.28 -15.30
C LEU A 446 22.22 -11.09 -16.68
N LYS A 447 21.47 -11.26 -17.78
CA LYS A 447 21.93 -10.87 -19.14
C LYS A 447 22.12 -9.36 -19.27
N MET A 448 21.36 -8.57 -18.51
CA MET A 448 21.53 -7.11 -18.39
C MET A 448 22.55 -6.70 -17.32
N ALA A 449 23.17 -7.67 -16.63
CA ALA A 449 24.16 -7.42 -15.60
C ALA A 449 25.58 -7.63 -16.15
N GLU A 450 26.51 -6.77 -15.74
CA GLU A 450 27.92 -6.88 -16.10
C GLU A 450 28.75 -7.30 -14.89
N PHE A 451 29.61 -8.29 -15.06
CA PHE A 451 30.60 -8.63 -14.03
C PHE A 451 31.64 -7.51 -13.90
N LYS A 452 31.91 -7.06 -12.67
CA LYS A 452 32.90 -6.00 -12.40
C LYS A 452 34.23 -6.53 -11.85
N GLU A 453 34.18 -7.17 -10.70
CA GLU A 453 35.37 -7.64 -9.99
C GLU A 453 35.05 -8.74 -8.97
N THR A 454 36.07 -9.50 -8.60
CA THR A 454 36.06 -10.41 -7.45
C THR A 454 36.95 -9.84 -6.34
N LYS A 455 36.42 -9.71 -5.12
CA LYS A 455 37.19 -9.31 -3.93
C LYS A 455 36.82 -10.23 -2.77
N ASN A 456 37.80 -10.90 -2.16
CA ASN A 456 37.62 -11.72 -0.94
C ASN A 456 36.42 -12.70 -1.01
N ASN A 457 36.30 -13.49 -2.07
CA ASN A 457 35.17 -14.40 -2.35
C ASN A 457 33.80 -13.72 -2.59
N ASN A 458 33.74 -12.39 -2.69
CA ASN A 458 32.57 -11.69 -3.21
C ASN A 458 32.66 -11.57 -4.73
N PHE A 459 31.57 -11.92 -5.41
CA PHE A 459 31.38 -11.79 -6.84
C PHE A 459 30.48 -10.58 -7.10
N ILE A 460 31.08 -9.49 -7.60
CA ILE A 460 30.40 -8.21 -7.72
C ILE A 460 29.85 -8.05 -9.14
N ILE A 461 28.52 -7.91 -9.24
CA ILE A 461 27.81 -7.67 -10.51
C ILE A 461 27.19 -6.27 -10.51
N ALA A 462 27.25 -5.60 -11.66
CA ALA A 462 26.62 -4.31 -11.89
C ALA A 462 25.27 -4.49 -12.59
N VAL A 463 24.22 -3.89 -12.04
CA VAL A 463 22.87 -3.86 -12.63
C VAL A 463 22.43 -2.43 -12.89
N GLY A 464 21.69 -2.21 -13.98
CA GLY A 464 21.27 -0.87 -14.41
C GLY A 464 20.10 -0.24 -13.61
N TYR A 465 19.39 -1.01 -12.78
CA TYR A 465 18.21 -0.53 -12.05
C TYR A 465 18.16 -1.03 -10.61
N SER A 466 17.62 -0.22 -9.69
CA SER A 466 17.48 -0.55 -8.26
C SER A 466 16.60 -1.78 -8.01
N PHE A 467 15.53 -1.97 -8.78
CA PHE A 467 14.64 -3.13 -8.64
C PHE A 467 15.31 -4.45 -9.08
N HIS A 468 16.27 -4.43 -10.01
CA HIS A 468 17.08 -5.60 -10.36
C HIS A 468 17.94 -6.06 -9.18
N ARG A 469 18.53 -5.10 -8.46
CA ARG A 469 19.29 -5.37 -7.24
C ARG A 469 18.41 -5.98 -6.16
N GLU A 470 17.24 -5.41 -5.91
CA GLU A 470 16.30 -5.92 -4.91
C GLU A 470 15.89 -7.37 -5.19
N LYS A 471 15.59 -7.68 -6.46
CA LYS A 471 15.18 -9.02 -6.88
C LYS A 471 16.31 -10.05 -6.79
N ILE A 472 17.56 -9.67 -7.05
CA ILE A 472 18.73 -10.53 -6.86
C ILE A 472 19.01 -10.75 -5.36
N MET A 473 18.76 -9.74 -4.52
CA MET A 473 18.96 -9.79 -3.07
C MET A 473 17.82 -10.47 -2.30
N GLU A 474 16.74 -10.91 -2.96
CA GLU A 474 15.75 -11.77 -2.32
C GLU A 474 16.42 -13.06 -1.84
N LYS A 475 16.20 -13.45 -0.58
CA LYS A 475 16.92 -14.57 0.07
C LYS A 475 16.93 -15.87 -0.75
N ASN A 476 15.81 -16.20 -1.38
CA ASN A 476 15.69 -17.40 -2.21
C ASN A 476 16.50 -17.27 -3.52
N CYS A 477 16.46 -16.09 -4.15
CA CYS A 477 17.22 -15.84 -5.38
C CYS A 477 18.72 -15.77 -5.12
N GLN A 478 19.14 -15.06 -4.07
CA GLN A 478 20.54 -14.98 -3.69
C GLN A 478 21.13 -16.35 -3.36
N HIS A 479 20.42 -17.16 -2.58
CA HIS A 479 20.88 -18.50 -2.22
C HIS A 479 21.06 -19.41 -3.45
N ASN A 480 20.08 -19.42 -4.36
CA ASN A 480 20.15 -20.23 -5.58
C ASN A 480 21.28 -19.78 -6.51
N LEU A 481 21.52 -18.47 -6.63
CA LEU A 481 22.60 -17.95 -7.46
C LEU A 481 23.98 -18.26 -6.86
N GLU A 482 24.12 -18.14 -5.53
CA GLU A 482 25.34 -18.51 -4.81
C GLU A 482 25.62 -20.03 -4.90
N GLU A 483 24.60 -20.88 -4.88
CA GLU A 483 24.73 -22.34 -5.09
C GLU A 483 25.22 -22.68 -6.51
N ILE A 484 24.72 -21.98 -7.54
CA ILE A 484 25.20 -22.16 -8.91
C ILE A 484 26.66 -21.71 -9.03
N LEU A 485 27.03 -20.59 -8.40
CA LEU A 485 28.42 -20.13 -8.37
C LEU A 485 29.33 -21.12 -7.61
N GLU A 486 28.86 -21.66 -6.49
CA GLU A 486 29.58 -22.66 -5.71
C GLU A 486 29.81 -23.96 -6.51
N ASN A 487 28.82 -24.39 -7.29
CA ASN A 487 28.95 -25.53 -8.19
C ASN A 487 29.97 -25.29 -9.33
N ILE A 488 30.04 -24.07 -9.86
CA ILE A 488 30.93 -23.73 -10.97
C ILE A 488 32.37 -23.56 -10.50
N TYR A 489 32.59 -22.85 -9.40
CA TYR A 489 33.92 -22.50 -8.92
C TYR A 489 34.42 -23.42 -7.80
N GLN A 490 33.61 -24.41 -7.37
CA GLN A 490 33.91 -25.35 -6.29
C GLN A 490 34.37 -24.66 -4.99
N THR A 491 33.87 -23.45 -4.76
CA THR A 491 34.25 -22.57 -3.66
C THR A 491 33.05 -21.73 -3.24
N LYS A 492 32.93 -21.45 -1.95
CA LYS A 492 31.84 -20.64 -1.42
C LYS A 492 32.00 -19.18 -1.85
N ILE A 493 31.09 -18.70 -2.68
CA ILE A 493 31.10 -17.35 -3.26
C ILE A 493 29.85 -16.60 -2.83
N HIS A 494 30.02 -15.35 -2.40
CA HIS A 494 28.90 -14.46 -2.08
C HIS A 494 28.61 -13.52 -3.26
N LEU A 495 27.34 -13.39 -3.64
CA LEU A 495 26.93 -12.53 -4.74
C LEU A 495 26.58 -11.14 -4.22
N GLU A 496 27.24 -10.10 -4.74
CA GLU A 496 27.00 -8.72 -4.34
C GLU A 496 26.60 -7.84 -5.54
N PRO A 497 25.30 -7.56 -5.72
CA PRO A 497 24.82 -6.69 -6.78
C PRO A 497 24.95 -5.20 -6.41
N ILE A 498 25.58 -4.41 -7.28
CA ILE A 498 25.67 -2.95 -7.19
C ILE A 498 24.88 -2.28 -8.32
N VAL A 499 24.28 -1.12 -8.04
CA VAL A 499 23.57 -0.33 -9.07
C VAL A 499 24.56 0.64 -9.70
N VAL A 500 24.58 0.71 -11.03
CA VAL A 500 25.41 1.68 -11.77
C VAL A 500 24.50 2.46 -12.72
N GLU A 501 24.35 3.76 -12.49
CA GLU A 501 23.70 4.65 -13.46
C GLU A 501 24.70 4.98 -14.57
N ASN A 502 24.49 4.48 -15.79
CA ASN A 502 25.33 4.85 -16.94
C ASN A 502 24.50 5.14 -18.21
N ASN A 503 24.61 6.40 -18.66
CA ASN A 503 23.97 7.05 -19.81
C ASN A 503 24.48 6.62 -21.21
N ASN A 504 25.08 5.43 -21.39
CA ASN A 504 25.76 5.05 -22.65
C ASN A 504 25.35 3.66 -23.20
N LEU A 505 24.06 3.31 -23.17
CA LEU A 505 23.53 2.12 -23.85
C LEU A 505 22.46 2.42 -24.92
N ASN A 506 22.26 3.70 -25.26
CA ASN A 506 21.22 4.13 -26.21
C ASN A 506 21.62 4.04 -27.70
N ALA A 507 22.70 3.35 -28.06
CA ALA A 507 23.10 3.19 -29.47
C ALA A 507 23.09 1.74 -29.97
N THR A 508 23.11 0.75 -29.07
CA THR A 508 23.05 -0.68 -29.40
C THR A 508 21.68 -1.29 -29.12
N ALA A 509 20.85 -0.62 -28.30
CA ALA A 509 19.51 -1.09 -27.93
C ALA A 509 18.54 -1.18 -29.11
N ASP A 510 18.63 -0.27 -30.09
CA ASP A 510 17.69 -0.24 -31.21
C ASP A 510 17.85 -1.45 -32.14
N ASN A 511 19.08 -1.93 -32.38
CA ASN A 511 19.31 -3.08 -33.26
C ASN A 511 18.93 -4.41 -32.58
N GLU A 512 19.15 -4.56 -31.28
CA GLU A 512 18.75 -5.77 -30.55
C GLU A 512 17.23 -5.83 -30.31
N LEU A 513 16.55 -4.69 -30.14
CA LEU A 513 15.08 -4.63 -30.06
C LEU A 513 14.42 -4.98 -31.40
N ILE A 514 15.03 -4.61 -32.53
CA ILE A 514 14.53 -4.97 -33.87
C ILE A 514 14.71 -6.47 -34.13
N ASP A 515 15.84 -7.07 -33.77
CA ASP A 515 16.05 -8.53 -33.87
C ASP A 515 15.15 -9.31 -32.90
N LEU A 516 14.85 -8.75 -31.72
CA LEU A 516 13.94 -9.33 -30.74
C LEU A 516 12.47 -9.24 -31.19
N ALA A 517 12.05 -8.12 -31.79
CA ALA A 517 10.70 -7.99 -32.36
C ALA A 517 10.50 -8.97 -33.53
N SER A 518 11.51 -9.11 -34.39
CA SER A 518 11.50 -10.02 -35.54
C SER A 518 11.45 -11.49 -35.15
N SER A 519 12.17 -11.89 -34.09
CA SER A 519 12.19 -13.28 -33.60
C SER A 519 10.91 -13.69 -32.84
N ILE A 520 10.10 -12.72 -32.40
CA ILE A 520 8.81 -12.93 -31.73
C ILE A 520 7.62 -12.63 -32.69
N GLY A 521 7.89 -12.23 -33.93
CA GLY A 521 6.88 -12.03 -34.98
C GLY A 521 6.13 -10.68 -34.93
N GLY A 522 6.72 -9.65 -34.32
CA GLY A 522 6.18 -8.30 -34.28
C GLY A 522 7.00 -7.29 -35.09
N GLU A 523 6.33 -6.28 -35.65
CA GLU A 523 6.98 -5.09 -36.23
C GLU A 523 6.88 -3.91 -35.26
N ILE A 524 7.95 -3.11 -35.18
CA ILE A 524 7.99 -1.86 -34.42
C ILE A 524 7.45 -0.75 -35.34
N VAL A 525 6.28 -0.21 -35.02
CA VAL A 525 5.73 0.99 -35.67
C VAL A 525 6.15 2.20 -34.84
N ASN A 526 6.93 3.10 -35.44
CA ASN A 526 7.40 4.34 -34.82
C ASN A 526 6.27 5.33 -34.51
#